data_AF-A0A3D4M3A9-F1
#
_entry.id   AF-A0A3D4M3A9-F1
#
_cell.length_a   1.000
_cell.length_b   1.000
_cell.length_c   1.000
_cell.angle_alpha   90.00
_cell.angle_beta   90.00
_cell.angle_gamma   90.00
#
_symmetry.space_group_name_H-M   'P 1'
#
loop_
_entity.id
_entity.type
_entity.pdbx_description
1 polymer ?
#
loop_
_entity_poly.entity_id
_entity_poly.type
_entity_poly.pdbx_seq_one_letter_code
_entity_poly.pdbx_strand_id
1 'polypeptide(L)'
;MKNILLGAFILSTAIAAQAQKLPGTADSSFNSNGFKKVSYGESTSLVSSAYLDDNGKPVFVGSSMNAQFKWSIGMARLNKNGTLDATFKNNGTSVIDVDPGGSEGIYDAFLSGSGNLWGVGNISGPNGSDMLLIKADQDGVMDVNFANSGFYSLEVDPGYELATHVLEDKNGKVVVLGNAPNGLKSMFLVRVNANGTIDSSFGGDGIMMLDPLGENNTPVALMERPQGGYYVVATTSGNGSTKISVVSVSGNGNYNIDLGGPGEIQFQYQNMPTRASAAAYHNGSIFIAGEFDGPNANYDGFITRLETDGTINTSFNQTGYNLILTTLANTADEFVKDMVISDDSSIFVSTISFKDSNMLIISRFQPDGNVSGSFGNNSGRHHVYLPEAGYPDFDITTLLLDQTSKRLYVMGEPNDGASDFMFAYAVFTGEFAIPDNTGLITTAKSMEIFPNPTSGSLYVNMELSGNERMLVVDMQGRIVMNEAATNSITLNQDLENGVYFLKLISNNETYTAKVVVNR
;
A
#
# COMPACT_ATOMS: atom_id res chain seq x y z
N MET A 1 56.42 52.24 -6.16
CA MET A 1 55.07 52.47 -6.71
C MET A 1 54.72 51.24 -7.54
N LYS A 2 54.18 50.20 -6.89
CA LYS A 2 52.75 49.85 -6.75
C LYS A 2 52.15 49.31 -8.05
N ASN A 3 52.05 47.97 -8.03
CA ASN A 3 51.30 47.07 -8.89
C ASN A 3 49.85 47.49 -9.08
N ILE A 4 49.29 47.20 -10.26
CA ILE A 4 47.86 46.97 -10.42
C ILE A 4 47.71 45.65 -11.20
N LEU A 5 47.31 44.61 -10.46
CA LEU A 5 46.76 43.36 -10.99
C LEU A 5 45.40 43.66 -11.64
N LEU A 6 45.19 43.20 -12.86
CA LEU A 6 43.86 43.05 -13.44
C LEU A 6 43.28 41.71 -12.96
N GLY A 7 42.43 41.75 -11.93
CA GLY A 7 41.67 40.59 -11.47
C GLY A 7 40.39 40.44 -12.28
N ALA A 8 40.30 39.41 -13.11
CA ALA A 8 39.05 38.98 -13.72
C ALA A 8 38.23 38.23 -12.65
N PHE A 9 37.13 38.85 -12.18
CA PHE A 9 36.12 38.16 -11.39
C PHE A 9 35.30 37.27 -12.32
N ILE A 10 35.55 35.95 -12.29
CA ILE A 10 34.60 34.96 -12.80
C ILE A 10 33.59 34.74 -11.67
N LEU A 11 32.38 35.29 -11.82
CA LEU A 11 31.25 34.82 -11.01
C LEU A 11 30.93 33.40 -11.45
N SER A 12 31.35 32.40 -10.67
CA SER A 12 30.78 31.06 -10.75
C SER A 12 29.42 31.08 -10.05
N THR A 13 28.34 31.18 -10.83
CA THR A 13 27.02 30.75 -10.34
C THR A 13 27.07 29.24 -10.18
N ALA A 14 27.25 28.78 -8.94
CA ALA A 14 27.00 27.38 -8.59
C ALA A 14 25.50 27.13 -8.79
N ILE A 15 25.14 26.52 -9.92
CA ILE A 15 23.84 25.89 -10.08
C ILE A 15 23.93 24.61 -9.25
N ALA A 16 23.31 24.60 -8.09
CA ALA A 16 23.13 23.37 -7.33
C ALA A 16 22.33 22.40 -8.19
N ALA A 17 22.95 21.30 -8.60
CA ALA A 17 22.25 20.19 -9.22
C ALA A 17 21.27 19.63 -8.17
N GLN A 18 19.97 19.80 -8.40
CA GLN A 18 18.96 19.13 -7.60
C GLN A 18 18.92 17.66 -8.06
N ALA A 19 19.32 16.73 -7.18
CA ALA A 19 19.28 15.31 -7.48
C ALA A 19 17.84 14.89 -7.83
N GLN A 20 17.66 14.32 -9.02
CA GLN A 20 16.37 13.80 -9.50
C GLN A 20 16.01 12.55 -8.70
N LYS A 21 14.86 12.54 -8.02
CA LYS A 21 14.40 11.40 -7.21
C LYS A 21 13.83 10.32 -8.14
N LEU A 22 14.42 9.12 -8.12
CA LEU A 22 13.87 7.98 -8.83
C LEU A 22 12.58 7.50 -8.13
N PRO A 23 11.52 7.14 -8.88
CA PRO A 23 10.30 6.59 -8.31
C PRO A 23 10.57 5.36 -7.45
N GLY A 24 9.95 5.31 -6.27
CA GLY A 24 10.19 4.24 -5.31
C GLY A 24 11.46 4.40 -4.48
N THR A 25 12.09 5.58 -4.41
CA THR A 25 13.13 5.86 -3.40
C THR A 25 12.57 6.64 -2.21
N ALA A 26 13.14 6.44 -1.02
CA ALA A 26 12.76 7.14 0.20
C ALA A 26 12.88 8.67 0.03
N ASP A 27 11.83 9.41 0.40
CA ASP A 27 11.78 10.85 0.29
C ASP A 27 12.57 11.51 1.44
N SER A 28 13.84 11.84 1.20
CA SER A 28 14.70 12.52 2.18
C SER A 28 14.23 13.92 2.60
N SER A 29 13.27 14.55 1.89
CA SER A 29 12.65 15.81 2.35
C SER A 29 11.72 15.60 3.55
N PHE A 30 11.40 14.34 3.81
CA PHE A 30 10.54 13.90 4.86
C PHE A 30 11.40 13.45 6.06
N ASN A 31 11.26 14.11 7.22
CA ASN A 31 12.01 13.86 8.46
C ASN A 31 13.53 13.60 8.27
N SER A 32 14.16 14.26 7.29
CA SER A 32 15.57 14.13 6.87
C SER A 32 16.04 12.78 6.32
N ASN A 33 15.38 11.67 6.63
CA ASN A 33 15.75 10.32 6.19
C ASN A 33 14.58 9.50 5.60
N GLY A 34 13.42 10.12 5.40
CA GLY A 34 12.22 9.47 4.84
C GLY A 34 11.41 8.66 5.86
N PHE A 35 11.80 8.70 7.14
CA PHE A 35 11.29 7.81 8.18
C PHE A 35 10.99 8.52 9.48
N LYS A 36 10.00 8.03 10.24
CA LYS A 36 9.80 8.43 11.64
C LYS A 36 9.03 7.38 12.42
N LYS A 37 9.44 7.13 13.66
CA LYS A 37 8.65 6.39 14.65
C LYS A 37 7.66 7.32 15.34
N VAL A 38 6.43 6.86 15.52
CA VAL A 38 5.37 7.63 16.18
C VAL A 38 4.73 6.77 17.27
N SER A 39 4.48 7.38 18.43
CA SER A 39 3.66 6.82 19.50
C SER A 39 2.44 7.70 19.72
N TYR A 40 1.29 7.09 20.00
CA TYR A 40 0.07 7.79 20.42
C TYR A 40 0.09 8.14 21.91
N GLY A 41 0.78 7.32 22.72
CA GLY A 41 0.71 7.32 24.19
C GLY A 41 1.92 6.67 24.87
N GLU A 42 1.71 6.08 26.06
CA GLU A 42 2.80 5.77 27.00
C GLU A 42 3.49 4.40 26.81
N SER A 43 2.87 3.36 26.21
CA SER A 43 3.54 2.05 26.01
C SER A 43 3.53 1.54 24.58
N THR A 44 2.37 1.19 24.03
CA THR A 44 2.25 0.46 22.76
C THR A 44 1.32 1.22 21.82
N SER A 45 1.70 1.35 20.55
CA SER A 45 0.94 2.04 19.50
C SER A 45 0.92 1.21 18.22
N LEU A 46 -0.26 0.68 17.88
CA LEU A 46 -0.49 -0.07 16.65
C LEU A 46 -1.20 0.82 15.65
N VAL A 47 -0.69 0.91 14.42
CA VAL A 47 -1.40 1.55 13.31
C VAL A 47 -2.27 0.51 12.61
N SER A 48 -3.52 0.85 12.33
CA SER A 48 -4.45 0.01 11.58
C SER A 48 -4.94 0.68 10.31
N SER A 49 -5.09 2.00 10.31
CA SER A 49 -5.53 2.77 9.15
C SER A 49 -4.91 4.17 9.12
N ALA A 50 -4.97 4.81 7.95
CA ALA A 50 -4.48 6.16 7.75
C ALA A 50 -5.26 6.89 6.65
N TYR A 51 -5.35 8.21 6.78
CA TYR A 51 -6.01 9.07 5.80
C TYR A 51 -5.28 10.42 5.68
N LEU A 52 -5.69 11.22 4.69
CA LEU A 52 -5.25 12.61 4.55
C LEU A 52 -6.36 13.54 5.04
N ASP A 53 -6.01 14.52 5.87
CA ASP A 53 -6.93 15.61 6.21
C ASP A 53 -7.20 16.53 5.00
N ASP A 54 -8.10 17.51 5.16
CA ASP A 54 -8.46 18.46 4.09
C ASP A 54 -7.26 19.31 3.62
N ASN A 55 -6.20 19.39 4.41
CA ASN A 55 -4.95 20.10 4.09
C ASN A 55 -3.89 19.18 3.46
N GLY A 56 -4.18 17.89 3.30
CA GLY A 56 -3.26 16.86 2.82
C GLY A 56 -2.20 16.48 3.87
N LYS A 57 -2.48 16.64 5.15
CA LYS A 57 -1.64 16.13 6.24
C LYS A 57 -2.04 14.69 6.54
N PRO A 58 -1.09 13.74 6.62
CA PRO A 58 -1.41 12.38 6.99
C PRO A 58 -1.80 12.28 8.47
N VAL A 59 -2.87 11.56 8.72
CA VAL A 59 -3.34 11.16 10.05
C VAL A 59 -3.33 9.64 10.13
N PHE A 60 -2.72 9.11 11.19
CA PHE A 60 -2.67 7.68 11.47
C PHE A 60 -3.59 7.37 12.62
N VAL A 61 -4.29 6.24 12.51
CA VAL A 61 -5.25 5.76 13.50
C VAL A 61 -4.94 4.31 13.83
N GLY A 62 -5.16 3.93 15.08
CA GLY A 62 -5.21 2.54 15.49
C GLY A 62 -5.40 2.44 16.99
N SER A 63 -4.62 1.57 17.64
CA SER A 63 -4.81 1.24 19.05
C SER A 63 -3.60 1.65 19.87
N SER A 64 -3.84 2.22 21.05
CA SER A 64 -2.82 2.56 22.04
C SER A 64 -3.06 1.75 23.31
N MET A 65 -2.04 1.07 23.83
CA MET A 65 -2.09 0.39 25.11
C MET A 65 -1.45 1.26 26.20
N ASN A 66 -2.07 1.29 27.38
CA ASN A 66 -1.51 1.92 28.56
C ASN A 66 -0.77 0.93 29.48
N ALA A 67 -0.17 1.43 30.56
CA ALA A 67 0.58 0.63 31.53
C ALA A 67 -0.26 -0.44 32.27
N GLN A 68 -1.59 -0.36 32.20
CA GLN A 68 -2.53 -1.33 32.75
C GLN A 68 -3.00 -2.36 31.72
N PHE A 69 -2.37 -2.41 30.53
CA PHE A 69 -2.73 -3.30 29.42
C PHE A 69 -4.13 -3.08 28.87
N LYS A 70 -4.67 -1.86 29.03
CA LYS A 70 -5.94 -1.47 28.42
C LYS A 70 -5.69 -0.81 27.08
N TRP A 71 -6.47 -1.20 26.09
CA TRP A 71 -6.42 -0.64 24.76
C TRP A 71 -7.42 0.49 24.62
N SER A 72 -6.97 1.58 23.99
CA SER A 72 -7.79 2.72 23.60
C SER A 72 -7.47 3.13 22.17
N ILE A 73 -8.22 4.09 21.62
CA ILE A 73 -8.03 4.53 20.23
C ILE A 73 -6.90 5.55 20.18
N GLY A 74 -5.87 5.27 19.40
CA GLY A 74 -4.73 6.15 19.18
C GLY A 74 -4.80 6.89 17.85
N MET A 75 -4.45 8.16 17.84
CA MET A 75 -4.32 8.97 16.63
C MET A 75 -3.05 9.83 16.65
N ALA A 76 -2.46 10.07 15.48
CA ALA A 76 -1.38 11.04 15.31
C ALA A 76 -1.48 11.76 13.97
N ARG A 77 -1.34 13.09 13.97
CA ARG A 77 -1.28 13.91 12.75
C ARG A 77 0.14 14.42 12.53
N LEU A 78 0.62 14.32 11.29
CA LEU A 78 1.92 14.83 10.89
C LEU A 78 1.80 15.96 9.88
N ASN A 79 2.78 16.85 9.90
CA ASN A 79 3.00 17.78 8.81
C ASN A 79 3.53 17.04 7.56
N LYS A 80 3.40 17.67 6.39
CA LYS A 80 3.92 17.12 5.11
C LYS A 80 5.44 16.91 5.08
N ASN A 81 6.19 17.52 6.00
CA ASN A 81 7.62 17.33 6.19
C ASN A 81 7.95 16.23 7.22
N GLY A 82 6.92 15.66 7.88
CA GLY A 82 7.04 14.59 8.85
C GLY A 82 7.14 14.96 10.31
N THR A 83 7.20 16.23 10.66
CA THR A 83 7.13 16.60 12.08
C THR A 83 5.72 16.35 12.62
N LEU A 84 5.59 16.12 13.95
CA LEU A 84 4.26 16.03 14.57
C LEU A 84 3.57 17.38 14.40
N ASP A 85 2.28 17.36 14.06
CA ASP A 85 1.51 18.57 13.91
C ASP A 85 1.05 19.07 15.28
N ALA A 86 1.78 20.02 15.86
CA ALA A 86 1.48 20.57 17.17
C ALA A 86 0.10 21.26 17.29
N THR A 87 -0.59 21.51 16.16
CA THR A 87 -1.96 22.03 16.16
C THR A 87 -3.03 20.95 16.32
N PHE A 88 -2.68 19.69 16.05
CA PHE A 88 -3.51 18.55 16.43
C PHE A 88 -3.38 18.32 17.93
N LYS A 89 -4.42 17.75 18.54
CA LYS A 89 -4.52 17.42 19.98
C LYS A 89 -3.18 17.05 20.62
N ASN A 90 -3.00 17.41 21.90
CA ASN A 90 -1.84 17.07 22.73
C ASN A 90 -0.47 17.19 22.02
N ASN A 91 -0.27 18.21 21.18
CA ASN A 91 0.94 18.44 20.38
C ASN A 91 1.20 17.40 19.28
N GLY A 92 0.16 16.89 18.62
CA GLY A 92 0.28 15.98 17.48
C GLY A 92 -0.33 14.59 17.66
N THR A 93 -0.84 14.27 18.85
CA THR A 93 -1.42 12.95 19.16
C THR A 93 -2.75 13.03 19.92
N SER A 94 -3.59 12.02 19.78
CA SER A 94 -4.82 11.87 20.55
C SER A 94 -4.93 10.43 21.04
N VAL A 95 -5.36 10.27 22.28
CA VAL A 95 -5.82 8.98 22.80
C VAL A 95 -7.26 9.19 23.22
N ILE A 96 -8.17 8.43 22.61
CA ILE A 96 -9.61 8.49 22.87
C ILE A 96 -9.97 7.20 23.60
N ASP A 97 -10.35 7.38 24.87
CA ASP A 97 -10.84 6.33 25.75
C ASP A 97 -12.37 6.45 25.84
N VAL A 98 -13.08 5.50 25.24
CA VAL A 98 -14.56 5.46 25.24
C VAL A 98 -15.12 4.48 26.28
N ASP A 99 -14.28 3.59 26.81
CA ASP A 99 -14.61 2.69 27.93
C ASP A 99 -13.47 2.64 28.96
N PRO A 100 -13.44 3.61 29.90
CA PRO A 100 -12.39 3.66 30.92
C PRO A 100 -12.31 2.41 31.80
N GLY A 101 -13.37 1.59 31.81
CA GLY A 101 -13.48 0.34 32.53
C GLY A 101 -12.89 -0.86 31.77
N GLY A 102 -12.89 -0.84 30.45
CA GLY A 102 -12.53 -1.95 29.58
C GLY A 102 -11.37 -1.65 28.63
N SER A 103 -11.47 -2.25 27.45
CA SER A 103 -10.55 -2.12 26.32
C SER A 103 -11.35 -1.96 25.03
N GLU A 104 -10.84 -1.14 24.14
CA GLU A 104 -11.34 -0.90 22.79
C GLU A 104 -10.21 -0.77 21.78
N GLY A 105 -10.54 -0.97 20.50
CA GLY A 105 -9.59 -0.82 19.40
C GLY A 105 -10.26 -0.35 18.13
N ILE A 106 -9.45 0.17 17.21
CA ILE A 106 -9.89 0.54 15.85
C ILE A 106 -9.14 -0.30 14.83
N TYR A 107 -9.89 -0.88 13.90
CA TYR A 107 -9.36 -1.64 12.76
C TYR A 107 -9.37 -0.83 11.46
N ASP A 108 -10.32 0.08 11.29
CA ASP A 108 -10.40 0.93 10.10
C ASP A 108 -10.96 2.32 10.44
N ALA A 109 -10.52 3.33 9.69
CA ALA A 109 -10.99 4.70 9.82
C ALA A 109 -10.78 5.49 8.52
N PHE A 110 -11.70 6.39 8.21
CA PHE A 110 -11.56 7.31 7.07
C PHE A 110 -12.18 8.68 7.35
N LEU A 111 -11.62 9.70 6.70
CA LEU A 111 -12.22 11.03 6.65
C LEU A 111 -13.17 11.13 5.45
N SER A 112 -14.45 11.36 5.73
CA SER A 112 -15.47 11.58 4.71
C SER A 112 -15.34 12.95 4.07
N GLY A 113 -15.86 13.10 2.84
CA GLY A 113 -15.94 14.42 2.17
C GLY A 113 -16.86 15.44 2.87
N SER A 114 -17.62 15.01 3.88
CA SER A 114 -18.41 15.88 4.75
C SER A 114 -17.63 16.40 5.97
N GLY A 115 -16.34 16.02 6.10
CA GLY A 115 -15.46 16.43 7.20
C GLY A 115 -15.60 15.59 8.47
N ASN A 116 -16.42 14.54 8.44
CA ASN A 116 -16.57 13.60 9.55
C ASN A 116 -15.51 12.50 9.43
N LEU A 117 -14.81 12.24 10.53
CA LEU A 117 -14.00 11.06 10.71
C LEU A 117 -14.87 9.93 11.26
N TRP A 118 -14.90 8.81 10.55
CA TRP A 118 -15.54 7.58 11.00
C TRP A 118 -14.46 6.55 11.31
N GLY A 119 -14.64 5.81 12.40
CA GLY A 119 -13.75 4.72 12.77
C GLY A 119 -14.53 3.54 13.30
N VAL A 120 -14.10 2.32 12.97
CA VAL A 120 -14.71 1.08 13.45
C VAL A 120 -13.70 0.14 14.07
N GLY A 121 -14.20 -0.66 15.02
CA GLY A 121 -13.42 -1.71 15.64
C GLY A 121 -14.27 -2.51 16.62
N ASN A 122 -13.72 -2.75 17.80
CA ASN A 122 -14.40 -3.49 18.85
C ASN A 122 -14.26 -2.79 20.21
N ILE A 123 -15.22 -3.06 21.08
CA ILE A 123 -15.25 -2.57 22.46
C ILE A 123 -15.64 -3.72 23.40
N SER A 124 -15.18 -3.69 24.64
CA SER A 124 -15.50 -4.75 25.61
C SER A 124 -17.00 -4.77 25.92
N GLY A 125 -17.62 -5.95 25.80
CA GLY A 125 -19.05 -6.16 26.03
C GLY A 125 -19.33 -7.24 27.10
N PRO A 126 -20.58 -7.38 27.57
CA PRO A 126 -20.94 -8.36 28.61
C PRO A 126 -20.68 -9.83 28.23
N ASN A 127 -20.76 -10.14 26.92
CA ASN A 127 -20.64 -11.50 26.38
C ASN A 127 -19.37 -11.70 25.52
N GLY A 128 -18.45 -10.73 25.52
CA GLY A 128 -17.23 -10.75 24.70
C GLY A 128 -16.85 -9.35 24.24
N SER A 129 -16.84 -9.10 22.93
CA SER A 129 -16.58 -7.77 22.38
C SER A 129 -17.67 -7.38 21.40
N ASP A 130 -18.20 -6.17 21.54
CA ASP A 130 -19.24 -5.64 20.67
C ASP A 130 -18.61 -4.86 19.51
N MET A 131 -19.36 -4.66 18.43
CA MET A 131 -19.00 -3.72 17.37
C MET A 131 -18.88 -2.31 17.95
N LEU A 132 -17.77 -1.62 17.65
CA LEU A 132 -17.59 -0.20 17.93
C LEU A 132 -17.64 0.63 16.64
N LEU A 133 -18.43 1.71 16.66
CA LEU A 133 -18.39 2.78 15.66
C LEU A 133 -18.22 4.12 16.37
N ILE A 134 -17.18 4.88 16.01
CA ILE A 134 -16.94 6.23 16.51
C ILE A 134 -17.15 7.28 15.43
N LYS A 135 -17.48 8.49 15.88
CA LYS A 135 -17.49 9.68 15.04
C LYS A 135 -16.68 10.80 15.69
N ALA A 136 -15.77 11.38 14.91
CA ALA A 136 -14.95 12.51 15.30
C ALA A 136 -14.83 13.51 14.16
N ASP A 137 -14.16 14.64 14.41
CA ASP A 137 -13.70 15.55 13.36
C ASP A 137 -12.26 15.24 12.91
N GLN A 138 -11.79 15.95 11.88
CA GLN A 138 -10.42 15.83 11.35
C GLN A 138 -9.32 16.26 12.34
N ASP A 139 -9.68 16.93 13.43
CA ASP A 139 -8.79 17.31 14.53
C ASP A 139 -8.81 16.27 15.67
N GLY A 140 -9.48 15.13 15.47
CA GLY A 140 -9.55 14.03 16.44
C GLY A 140 -10.41 14.35 17.67
N VAL A 141 -11.35 15.30 17.54
CA VAL A 141 -12.34 15.61 18.58
C VAL A 141 -13.58 14.74 18.36
N MET A 142 -14.00 13.97 19.37
CA MET A 142 -15.22 13.17 19.30
C MET A 142 -16.48 14.04 19.15
N ASP A 143 -17.39 13.64 18.26
CA ASP A 143 -18.70 14.29 18.10
C ASP A 143 -19.66 13.84 19.20
N VAL A 144 -19.71 14.57 20.29
CA VAL A 144 -20.55 14.24 21.45
C VAL A 144 -22.06 14.16 21.16
N ASN A 145 -22.53 14.62 19.99
CA ASN A 145 -23.94 14.52 19.59
C ASN A 145 -24.24 13.25 18.79
N PHE A 146 -23.23 12.48 18.40
CA PHE A 146 -23.40 11.19 17.74
C PHE A 146 -23.68 10.09 18.78
N ALA A 147 -24.78 9.35 18.59
CA ALA A 147 -25.15 8.20 19.41
C ALA A 147 -25.00 8.46 20.93
N ASN A 148 -24.12 7.72 21.62
CA ASN A 148 -23.88 7.82 23.05
C ASN A 148 -22.58 8.59 23.33
N SER A 149 -22.61 9.91 23.16
CA SER A 149 -21.45 10.79 23.38
C SER A 149 -20.26 10.54 22.45
N GLY A 150 -20.53 10.25 21.18
CA GLY A 150 -19.53 10.11 20.12
C GLY A 150 -19.24 8.69 19.67
N PHE A 151 -19.83 7.68 20.31
CA PHE A 151 -19.71 6.29 19.88
C PHE A 151 -21.02 5.52 19.92
N TYR A 152 -21.06 4.44 19.16
CA TYR A 152 -22.14 3.47 19.07
C TYR A 152 -21.55 2.07 19.29
N SER A 153 -22.17 1.30 20.19
CA SER A 153 -21.82 -0.10 20.49
C SER A 153 -22.99 -1.00 20.14
N LEU A 154 -22.73 -2.15 19.51
CA LEU A 154 -23.77 -3.12 19.14
C LEU A 154 -23.25 -4.56 19.21
N GLU A 155 -23.89 -5.37 20.04
CA GLU A 155 -23.82 -6.83 20.00
C GLU A 155 -24.67 -7.31 18.81
N VAL A 156 -24.02 -7.76 17.73
CA VAL A 156 -24.71 -8.21 16.50
C VAL A 156 -25.15 -9.68 16.60
N ASP A 157 -24.32 -10.50 17.24
CA ASP A 157 -24.56 -11.90 17.59
C ASP A 157 -23.86 -12.16 18.93
N PRO A 158 -24.24 -13.16 19.75
CA PRO A 158 -23.52 -13.39 21.00
C PRO A 158 -22.07 -13.83 20.75
N GLY A 159 -21.11 -13.07 21.28
CA GLY A 159 -19.70 -13.48 21.31
C GLY A 159 -18.73 -12.33 21.09
N TYR A 160 -17.83 -12.53 20.12
CA TYR A 160 -16.79 -11.57 19.78
C TYR A 160 -17.08 -11.02 18.39
N GLU A 161 -17.44 -9.75 18.32
CA GLU A 161 -17.65 -9.02 17.07
C GLU A 161 -16.45 -8.13 16.79
N LEU A 162 -16.02 -8.13 15.53
CA LEU A 162 -14.98 -7.25 15.01
C LEU A 162 -15.57 -6.49 13.84
N ALA A 163 -15.71 -5.17 13.94
CA ALA A 163 -15.99 -4.34 12.78
C ALA A 163 -14.69 -3.90 12.12
N THR A 164 -14.46 -4.35 10.89
CA THR A 164 -13.16 -4.27 10.22
C THR A 164 -13.13 -3.28 9.08
N HIS A 165 -14.28 -2.88 8.52
CA HIS A 165 -14.33 -1.87 7.46
C HIS A 165 -15.53 -0.95 7.62
N VAL A 166 -15.35 0.30 7.20
CA VAL A 166 -16.42 1.30 7.25
C VAL A 166 -16.37 2.23 6.05
N LEU A 167 -17.55 2.63 5.56
CA LEU A 167 -17.69 3.71 4.58
C LEU A 167 -18.93 4.56 4.87
N GLU A 168 -18.97 5.76 4.29
CA GLU A 168 -20.16 6.62 4.23
C GLU A 168 -20.74 6.52 2.81
N ASP A 169 -21.99 6.09 2.71
CA ASP A 169 -22.70 6.01 1.44
C ASP A 169 -23.06 7.40 0.90
N LYS A 170 -23.42 7.49 -0.38
CA LYS A 170 -23.84 8.76 -1.01
C LYS A 170 -25.02 9.49 -0.35
N ASN A 171 -25.74 8.86 0.57
CA ASN A 171 -26.84 9.46 1.33
C ASN A 171 -26.40 9.93 2.72
N GLY A 172 -25.11 9.85 3.05
CA GLY A 172 -24.57 10.21 4.36
C GLY A 172 -24.86 9.17 5.44
N LYS A 173 -25.20 7.93 5.07
CA LYS A 173 -25.35 6.82 6.02
C LYS A 173 -24.05 6.04 6.10
N VAL A 174 -23.74 5.55 7.29
CA VAL A 174 -22.51 4.80 7.55
C VAL A 174 -22.80 3.32 7.45
N VAL A 175 -21.96 2.59 6.73
CA VAL A 175 -22.06 1.14 6.56
C VAL A 175 -20.82 0.51 7.13
N VAL A 176 -21.04 -0.44 8.02
CA VAL A 176 -19.99 -1.18 8.73
C VAL A 176 -20.01 -2.62 8.27
N LEU A 177 -18.86 -3.16 7.89
CA LEU A 177 -18.64 -4.58 7.65
C LEU A 177 -17.83 -5.16 8.79
N GLY A 178 -18.25 -6.32 9.29
CA GLY A 178 -17.55 -7.02 10.35
C GLY A 178 -17.77 -8.53 10.31
N ASN A 179 -17.11 -9.21 11.24
CA ASN A 179 -17.24 -10.65 11.45
C ASN A 179 -17.48 -10.99 12.92
N ALA A 180 -18.14 -12.13 13.13
CA ALA A 180 -18.38 -12.73 14.45
C ALA A 180 -17.77 -14.15 14.44
N PRO A 181 -16.46 -14.31 14.74
CA PRO A 181 -15.73 -15.57 14.55
C PRO A 181 -16.28 -16.77 15.32
N ASN A 182 -17.02 -16.52 16.40
CA ASN A 182 -17.63 -17.55 17.25
C ASN A 182 -19.17 -17.56 17.17
N GLY A 183 -19.75 -16.70 16.32
CA GLY A 183 -21.19 -16.58 16.12
C GLY A 183 -21.73 -17.63 15.14
N LEU A 184 -23.06 -17.72 15.05
CA LEU A 184 -23.75 -18.62 14.10
C LEU A 184 -23.56 -18.18 12.64
N LYS A 185 -23.10 -16.95 12.43
CA LYS A 185 -23.00 -16.29 11.13
C LYS A 185 -21.69 -15.52 11.06
N SER A 186 -20.84 -15.85 10.10
CA SER A 186 -19.45 -15.40 10.13
C SER A 186 -19.25 -13.92 9.77
N MET A 187 -20.18 -13.26 9.06
CA MET A 187 -20.04 -11.84 8.66
C MET A 187 -21.36 -11.09 8.65
N PHE A 188 -21.29 -9.78 8.86
CA PHE A 188 -22.44 -8.89 8.92
C PHE A 188 -22.16 -7.53 8.29
N LEU A 189 -23.23 -6.88 7.84
CA LEU A 189 -23.28 -5.46 7.50
C LEU A 189 -24.26 -4.76 8.46
N VAL A 190 -23.84 -3.64 9.04
CA VAL A 190 -24.72 -2.77 9.83
C VAL A 190 -24.79 -1.42 9.14
N ARG A 191 -25.99 -0.83 9.03
CA ARG A 191 -26.15 0.54 8.54
C ARG A 191 -26.68 1.48 9.61
N VAL A 192 -25.99 2.60 9.77
CA VAL A 192 -26.25 3.61 10.80
C VAL A 192 -26.49 4.97 10.12
N ASN A 193 -27.46 5.72 10.60
CA ASN A 193 -27.70 7.10 10.16
C ASN A 193 -26.61 8.04 10.69
N ALA A 194 -26.43 9.20 10.06
CA ALA A 194 -25.42 10.21 10.47
C ALA A 194 -25.52 10.68 11.93
N ASN A 195 -26.68 10.51 12.58
CA ASN A 195 -26.90 10.85 14.00
C ASN A 195 -26.60 9.69 14.97
N GLY A 196 -26.19 8.52 14.47
CA GLY A 196 -25.88 7.35 15.28
C GLY A 196 -27.06 6.44 15.62
N THR A 197 -28.23 6.67 15.02
CA THR A 197 -29.36 5.73 15.10
C THR A 197 -29.24 4.67 14.02
N ILE A 198 -29.60 3.42 14.33
CA ILE A 198 -29.62 2.33 13.35
C ILE A 198 -30.63 2.62 12.22
N ASP A 199 -30.27 2.30 10.99
CA ASP A 199 -31.17 2.43 9.85
C ASP A 199 -31.98 1.15 9.62
N SER A 200 -33.16 1.08 10.24
CA SER A 200 -34.07 -0.07 10.16
C SER A 200 -34.56 -0.40 8.74
N SER A 201 -34.32 0.45 7.74
CA SER A 201 -34.64 0.13 6.34
C SER A 201 -33.62 -0.79 5.66
N PHE A 202 -32.46 -1.03 6.28
CA PHE A 202 -31.41 -1.90 5.76
C PHE A 202 -31.54 -3.31 6.33
N GLY A 203 -31.65 -4.35 5.50
CA GLY A 203 -31.77 -5.73 5.98
C GLY A 203 -33.04 -6.07 6.77
N GLY A 204 -33.90 -5.09 7.08
CA GLY A 204 -35.15 -5.22 7.83
C GLY A 204 -35.09 -4.69 9.26
N ASP A 205 -33.90 -4.67 9.87
CA ASP A 205 -33.65 -4.22 11.23
C ASP A 205 -32.37 -3.36 11.37
N GLY A 206 -31.72 -3.05 10.24
CA GLY A 206 -30.45 -2.36 10.17
C GLY A 206 -29.23 -3.26 10.04
N ILE A 207 -29.44 -4.58 10.09
CA ILE A 207 -28.40 -5.58 10.07
C ILE A 207 -28.67 -6.54 8.90
N MET A 208 -27.64 -6.83 8.12
CA MET A 208 -27.68 -7.85 7.08
C MET A 208 -26.58 -8.87 7.36
N MET A 209 -26.97 -10.13 7.51
CA MET A 209 -26.00 -11.21 7.69
C MET A 209 -25.56 -11.80 6.35
N LEU A 210 -24.25 -12.02 6.22
CA LEU A 210 -23.60 -12.53 5.01
C LEU A 210 -23.46 -14.05 5.03
N ASP A 211 -24.61 -14.75 5.08
CA ASP A 211 -24.72 -16.20 5.26
C ASP A 211 -24.29 -17.11 4.08
N PRO A 212 -24.41 -16.76 2.78
CA PRO A 212 -24.13 -17.70 1.68
C PRO A 212 -22.65 -18.05 1.53
N LEU A 213 -21.77 -17.34 2.23
CA LEU A 213 -20.32 -17.43 2.06
C LEU A 213 -19.66 -18.65 2.73
N GLY A 214 -20.42 -19.47 3.46
CA GLY A 214 -19.91 -20.64 4.18
C GLY A 214 -19.44 -20.33 5.60
N GLU A 215 -18.65 -21.22 6.20
CA GLU A 215 -18.19 -21.13 7.59
C GLU A 215 -16.78 -20.50 7.67
N ASN A 216 -16.52 -19.67 8.68
CA ASN A 216 -15.23 -18.98 8.90
C ASN A 216 -14.81 -18.09 7.72
N ASN A 217 -15.48 -16.94 7.60
CA ASN A 217 -15.20 -15.94 6.59
C ASN A 217 -14.46 -14.75 7.20
N THR A 218 -13.46 -14.25 6.48
CA THR A 218 -12.70 -13.05 6.85
C THR A 218 -13.04 -11.93 5.88
N PRO A 219 -13.62 -10.81 6.32
CA PRO A 219 -13.86 -9.64 5.48
C PRO A 219 -12.53 -9.04 5.03
N VAL A 220 -12.47 -8.57 3.79
CA VAL A 220 -11.27 -7.99 3.17
C VAL A 220 -11.51 -6.58 2.66
N ALA A 221 -12.70 -6.32 2.10
CA ALA A 221 -13.05 -4.97 1.64
C ALA A 221 -14.55 -4.75 1.61
N LEU A 222 -14.94 -3.51 1.90
CA LEU A 222 -16.27 -2.95 1.68
C LEU A 222 -16.15 -1.76 0.74
N MET A 223 -16.85 -1.77 -0.40
CA MET A 223 -16.72 -0.74 -1.44
C MET A 223 -18.09 -0.31 -1.97
N GLU A 224 -18.29 0.99 -2.23
CA GLU A 224 -19.54 1.47 -2.84
C GLU A 224 -19.62 1.07 -4.33
N ARG A 225 -20.82 0.68 -4.78
CA ARG A 225 -21.11 0.37 -6.18
C ARG A 225 -21.57 1.63 -6.92
N PRO A 226 -21.16 1.85 -8.19
CA PRO A 226 -21.61 3.01 -8.97
C PRO A 226 -23.13 3.08 -9.13
N GLN A 227 -23.79 1.92 -9.21
CA GLN A 227 -25.24 1.81 -9.33
C GLN A 227 -25.97 1.93 -7.97
N GLY A 228 -25.22 2.10 -6.88
CA GLY A 228 -25.71 2.07 -5.50
C GLY A 228 -25.63 0.68 -4.86
N GLY A 229 -25.50 0.65 -3.54
CA GLY A 229 -25.18 -0.57 -2.80
C GLY A 229 -23.67 -0.79 -2.70
N TYR A 230 -23.25 -2.03 -2.40
CA TYR A 230 -21.90 -2.32 -1.95
C TYR A 230 -21.35 -3.59 -2.60
N TYR A 231 -20.04 -3.61 -2.86
CA TYR A 231 -19.27 -4.83 -3.05
C TYR A 231 -18.64 -5.20 -1.71
N VAL A 232 -18.72 -6.48 -1.36
CA VAL A 232 -18.01 -7.07 -0.22
C VAL A 232 -17.05 -8.11 -0.77
N VAL A 233 -15.77 -8.00 -0.43
CA VAL A 233 -14.77 -9.03 -0.72
C VAL A 233 -14.39 -9.72 0.58
N ALA A 234 -14.32 -11.04 0.54
CA ALA A 234 -13.97 -11.85 1.69
C ALA A 234 -13.11 -13.06 1.28
N THR A 235 -12.27 -13.51 2.21
CA THR A 235 -11.70 -14.84 2.15
C THR A 235 -12.65 -15.79 2.86
N THR A 236 -13.16 -16.79 2.14
CA THR A 236 -14.11 -17.78 2.65
C THR A 236 -13.46 -19.14 2.77
N SER A 237 -13.77 -19.89 3.84
CA SER A 237 -13.29 -21.26 4.00
C SER A 237 -14.44 -22.27 3.88
N GLY A 238 -14.21 -23.37 3.18
CA GLY A 238 -15.23 -24.42 3.05
C GLY A 238 -14.68 -25.69 2.44
N ASN A 239 -15.10 -26.85 2.95
CA ASN A 239 -14.68 -28.17 2.48
C ASN A 239 -13.14 -28.36 2.41
N GLY A 240 -12.40 -27.74 3.33
CA GLY A 240 -10.93 -27.84 3.41
C GLY A 240 -10.17 -26.97 2.41
N SER A 241 -10.82 -25.98 1.78
CA SER A 241 -10.19 -25.04 0.84
C SER A 241 -10.60 -23.60 1.15
N THR A 242 -9.71 -22.63 0.88
CA THR A 242 -10.02 -21.21 0.93
C THR A 242 -10.29 -20.66 -0.47
N LYS A 243 -11.22 -19.72 -0.56
CA LYS A 243 -11.60 -19.03 -1.80
C LYS A 243 -11.75 -17.55 -1.54
N ILE A 244 -11.69 -16.79 -2.62
CA ILE A 244 -12.05 -15.38 -2.58
C ILE A 244 -13.49 -15.25 -3.05
N SER A 245 -14.34 -14.70 -2.21
CA SER A 245 -15.73 -14.41 -2.54
C SER A 245 -15.94 -12.92 -2.72
N VAL A 246 -16.62 -12.55 -3.81
CA VAL A 246 -17.11 -11.19 -4.06
C VAL A 246 -18.62 -11.23 -4.04
N VAL A 247 -19.22 -10.46 -3.14
CA VAL A 247 -20.68 -10.36 -2.97
C VAL A 247 -21.14 -8.97 -3.34
N SER A 248 -22.27 -8.89 -4.02
CA SER A 248 -22.94 -7.63 -4.35
C SER A 248 -24.16 -7.45 -3.47
N VAL A 249 -24.24 -6.33 -2.76
CA VAL A 249 -25.31 -5.99 -1.83
C VAL A 249 -26.01 -4.73 -2.30
N SER A 250 -27.34 -4.72 -2.28
CA SER A 250 -28.16 -3.55 -2.63
C SER A 250 -28.08 -2.48 -1.54
N GLY A 251 -28.42 -1.24 -1.90
CA GLY A 251 -28.51 -0.16 -0.92
C GLY A 251 -29.52 -0.39 0.20
N ASN A 252 -30.41 -1.39 0.14
CA ASN A 252 -31.36 -1.71 1.21
C ASN A 252 -31.01 -3.00 1.97
N GLY A 253 -29.80 -3.55 1.80
CA GLY A 253 -29.35 -4.71 2.57
C GLY A 253 -29.99 -6.02 2.10
N ASN A 254 -30.02 -6.21 0.78
CA ASN A 254 -30.36 -7.50 0.15
C ASN A 254 -29.29 -7.85 -0.88
N TYR A 255 -29.00 -9.14 -1.09
CA TYR A 255 -28.11 -9.58 -2.17
C TYR A 255 -28.61 -9.11 -3.54
N ASN A 256 -27.69 -8.64 -4.38
CA ASN A 256 -27.94 -8.49 -5.81
C ASN A 256 -27.51 -9.77 -6.52
N ILE A 257 -28.11 -10.07 -7.67
CA ILE A 257 -27.82 -11.26 -8.50
C ILE A 257 -27.06 -10.83 -9.78
N ASP A 258 -26.30 -9.73 -9.71
CA ASP A 258 -25.65 -9.13 -10.88
C ASP A 258 -24.22 -9.64 -11.13
N LEU A 259 -23.67 -10.41 -10.19
CA LEU A 259 -22.37 -11.06 -10.26
C LEU A 259 -22.51 -12.52 -10.77
N GLY A 260 -23.03 -12.72 -11.98
CA GLY A 260 -22.96 -14.01 -12.70
C GLY A 260 -23.58 -15.26 -12.04
N GLY A 261 -24.27 -15.14 -10.91
CA GLY A 261 -24.75 -16.24 -10.06
C GLY A 261 -25.61 -15.74 -8.88
N PRO A 262 -25.80 -16.50 -7.77
CA PRO A 262 -26.69 -16.17 -6.63
C PRO A 262 -26.27 -14.93 -5.80
N GLY A 263 -25.51 -14.01 -6.39
CA GLY A 263 -24.99 -12.81 -5.77
C GLY A 263 -23.57 -12.92 -5.22
N GLU A 264 -22.89 -14.03 -5.50
CA GLU A 264 -21.52 -14.33 -5.09
C GLU A 264 -20.72 -14.87 -6.28
N ILE A 265 -19.47 -14.39 -6.41
CA ILE A 265 -18.46 -15.01 -7.27
C ILE A 265 -17.33 -15.53 -6.41
N GLN A 266 -17.00 -16.81 -6.63
CA GLN A 266 -15.85 -17.45 -6.03
C GLN A 266 -14.72 -17.52 -7.05
N PHE A 267 -13.58 -16.92 -6.71
CA PHE A 267 -12.36 -17.01 -7.48
C PHE A 267 -11.42 -18.06 -6.87
N GLN A 268 -10.80 -18.86 -7.74
CA GLN A 268 -9.70 -19.77 -7.42
C GLN A 268 -8.71 -19.79 -8.59
N TYR A 269 -7.42 -19.95 -8.29
CA TYR A 269 -6.37 -20.09 -9.30
C TYR A 269 -6.02 -21.57 -9.52
N GLN A 270 -6.30 -22.12 -10.70
CA GLN A 270 -6.01 -23.53 -11.02
C GLN A 270 -6.56 -24.55 -9.99
N ASN A 271 -7.66 -24.23 -9.33
CA ASN A 271 -8.25 -24.98 -8.20
C ASN A 271 -7.39 -25.02 -6.92
N MET A 272 -6.36 -24.18 -6.82
CA MET A 272 -5.61 -23.97 -5.59
C MET A 272 -6.40 -23.06 -4.62
N PRO A 273 -6.22 -23.23 -3.30
CA PRO A 273 -6.75 -22.30 -2.32
C PRO A 273 -6.25 -20.88 -2.56
N THR A 274 -7.14 -19.90 -2.46
CA THR A 274 -6.81 -18.47 -2.61
C THR A 274 -7.26 -17.69 -1.38
N ARG A 275 -6.56 -16.60 -1.09
CA ARG A 275 -6.87 -15.65 -0.01
C ARG A 275 -6.75 -14.25 -0.58
N ALA A 276 -7.70 -13.38 -0.26
CA ALA A 276 -7.62 -11.97 -0.56
C ALA A 276 -7.10 -11.24 0.67
N SER A 277 -6.22 -10.28 0.44
CA SER A 277 -5.60 -9.44 1.47
C SER A 277 -5.90 -7.96 1.24
N ALA A 278 -6.19 -7.56 -0.01
CA ALA A 278 -6.66 -6.24 -0.35
C ALA A 278 -7.60 -6.26 -1.56
N ALA A 279 -8.56 -5.34 -1.62
CA ALA A 279 -9.38 -5.15 -2.80
C ALA A 279 -9.81 -3.69 -2.96
N ALA A 280 -9.96 -3.25 -4.21
CA ALA A 280 -10.36 -1.89 -4.52
C ALA A 280 -11.26 -1.86 -5.77
N TYR A 281 -12.28 -1.01 -5.73
CA TYR A 281 -13.09 -0.69 -6.89
C TYR A 281 -12.52 0.57 -7.56
N HIS A 282 -12.13 0.46 -8.83
CA HIS A 282 -11.54 1.58 -9.55
C HIS A 282 -11.87 1.49 -11.04
N ASN A 283 -12.31 2.61 -11.64
CA ASN A 283 -12.58 2.74 -13.08
C ASN A 283 -13.38 1.60 -13.72
N GLY A 284 -14.47 1.18 -13.08
CA GLY A 284 -15.34 0.14 -13.66
C GLY A 284 -14.93 -1.30 -13.35
N SER A 285 -13.89 -1.52 -12.55
CA SER A 285 -13.38 -2.85 -12.25
C SER A 285 -13.11 -3.05 -10.76
N ILE A 286 -13.11 -4.31 -10.34
CA ILE A 286 -12.74 -4.74 -9.00
C ILE A 286 -11.34 -5.35 -9.08
N PHE A 287 -10.38 -4.74 -8.40
CA PHE A 287 -9.03 -5.27 -8.25
C PHE A 287 -8.95 -6.04 -6.94
N ILE A 288 -8.30 -7.19 -6.97
CA ILE A 288 -8.08 -8.02 -5.78
C ILE A 288 -6.63 -8.45 -5.76
N ALA A 289 -5.95 -8.22 -4.64
CA ALA A 289 -4.60 -8.68 -4.39
C ALA A 289 -4.59 -9.59 -3.15
N GLY A 290 -3.73 -10.60 -3.17
CA GLY A 290 -3.71 -11.64 -2.15
C GLY A 290 -2.70 -12.71 -2.49
N GLU A 291 -2.94 -13.93 -2.03
CA GLU A 291 -2.04 -15.06 -2.23
C GLU A 291 -2.83 -16.32 -2.60
N PHE A 292 -2.19 -17.23 -3.33
CA PHE A 292 -2.67 -18.61 -3.42
C PHE A 292 -1.69 -19.55 -2.71
N ASP A 293 -2.25 -20.60 -2.13
CA ASP A 293 -1.50 -21.69 -1.52
C ASP A 293 -0.98 -22.57 -2.64
N GLY A 294 0.30 -22.41 -2.99
CA GLY A 294 0.98 -23.13 -4.08
C GLY A 294 1.35 -24.57 -3.71
N PRO A 295 1.75 -25.39 -4.70
CA PRO A 295 2.23 -26.74 -4.43
C PRO A 295 3.45 -26.69 -3.50
N ASN A 296 3.41 -27.49 -2.43
CA ASN A 296 4.37 -27.54 -1.31
C ASN A 296 4.23 -26.43 -0.24
N ALA A 297 3.05 -25.82 -0.11
CA ALA A 297 2.76 -24.78 0.88
C ALA A 297 3.56 -23.49 0.69
N ASN A 298 3.96 -23.19 -0.56
CA ASN A 298 4.53 -21.91 -0.93
C ASN A 298 3.39 -20.93 -1.21
N TYR A 299 3.34 -19.80 -0.52
CA TYR A 299 2.38 -18.75 -0.81
C TYR A 299 2.91 -17.84 -1.92
N ASP A 300 2.23 -17.80 -3.06
CA ASP A 300 2.59 -16.89 -4.14
C ASP A 300 1.60 -15.73 -4.17
N GLY A 301 2.12 -14.51 -4.05
CA GLY A 301 1.32 -13.30 -4.14
C GLY A 301 0.76 -13.12 -5.56
N PHE A 302 -0.44 -12.55 -5.68
CA PHE A 302 -1.03 -12.23 -6.98
C PHE A 302 -1.88 -10.96 -6.92
N ILE A 303 -2.14 -10.40 -8.09
CA ILE A 303 -3.17 -9.40 -8.32
C ILE A 303 -4.03 -9.82 -9.52
N THR A 304 -5.35 -9.71 -9.39
CA THR A 304 -6.32 -9.98 -10.45
C THR A 304 -7.25 -8.78 -10.64
N ARG A 305 -7.85 -8.72 -11.83
CA ARG A 305 -8.85 -7.71 -12.17
C ARG A 305 -10.13 -8.41 -12.61
N LEU A 306 -11.23 -8.08 -11.96
CA LEU A 306 -12.57 -8.52 -12.32
C LEU A 306 -13.37 -7.36 -12.93
N GLU A 307 -14.24 -7.68 -13.87
CA GLU A 307 -15.28 -6.78 -14.32
C GLU A 307 -16.38 -6.62 -13.26
N THR A 308 -17.30 -5.66 -13.44
CA THR A 308 -18.42 -5.45 -12.50
C THR A 308 -19.47 -6.55 -12.53
N ASP A 309 -19.47 -7.41 -13.57
CA ASP A 309 -20.23 -8.67 -13.61
C ASP A 309 -19.46 -9.83 -12.95
N GLY A 310 -18.24 -9.52 -12.48
CA GLY A 310 -17.25 -10.36 -11.82
C GLY A 310 -16.60 -11.43 -12.68
N THR A 311 -16.74 -11.35 -14.00
CA THR A 311 -15.87 -12.09 -14.90
C THR A 311 -14.42 -11.60 -14.78
N ILE A 312 -13.45 -12.50 -14.96
CA ILE A 312 -12.03 -12.12 -14.96
C ILE A 312 -11.74 -11.29 -16.21
N ASN A 313 -11.15 -10.11 -16.05
CA ASN A 313 -10.69 -9.29 -17.16
C ASN A 313 -9.39 -9.87 -17.73
N THR A 314 -9.51 -10.73 -18.75
CA THR A 314 -8.35 -11.41 -19.36
C THR A 314 -7.40 -10.48 -20.12
N SER A 315 -7.75 -9.20 -20.35
CA SER A 315 -6.81 -8.23 -20.91
C SER A 315 -5.76 -7.80 -19.88
N PHE A 316 -6.07 -7.93 -18.58
CA PHE A 316 -5.13 -7.69 -17.49
C PHE A 316 -4.01 -8.73 -17.51
N ASN A 317 -2.78 -8.31 -17.76
CA ASN A 317 -1.61 -9.14 -18.00
C ASN A 317 -1.79 -10.20 -19.10
N GLN A 318 -2.78 -10.06 -19.99
CA GLN A 318 -3.16 -11.05 -21.02
C GLN A 318 -3.63 -12.42 -20.47
N THR A 319 -3.66 -12.60 -19.14
CA THR A 319 -4.03 -13.84 -18.45
C THR A 319 -5.20 -13.64 -17.48
N GLY A 320 -5.51 -12.39 -17.13
CA GLY A 320 -6.46 -12.01 -16.09
C GLY A 320 -5.81 -11.66 -14.75
N TYR A 321 -4.54 -12.01 -14.54
CA TYR A 321 -3.85 -11.85 -13.26
C TYR A 321 -2.35 -11.68 -13.46
N ASN A 322 -1.67 -11.11 -12.47
CA ASN A 322 -0.21 -11.04 -12.41
C ASN A 322 0.28 -11.71 -11.12
N LEU A 323 1.32 -12.55 -11.23
CA LEU A 323 2.01 -13.13 -10.08
C LEU A 323 3.04 -12.15 -9.51
N ILE A 324 2.96 -11.90 -8.22
CA ILE A 324 3.90 -11.06 -7.47
C ILE A 324 5.10 -11.91 -7.03
N LEU A 325 5.88 -12.39 -7.99
CA LEU A 325 7.04 -13.25 -7.72
C LEU A 325 8.24 -12.43 -7.27
N THR A 326 8.56 -12.35 -5.98
CA THR A 326 9.59 -11.42 -5.49
C THR A 326 11.02 -11.94 -5.67
N THR A 327 11.19 -13.23 -5.92
CA THR A 327 12.49 -13.84 -6.20
C THR A 327 12.46 -14.64 -7.51
N LEU A 328 13.59 -14.66 -8.24
CA LEU A 328 13.75 -15.42 -9.48
C LEU A 328 13.68 -16.96 -9.29
N ALA A 329 13.61 -17.43 -8.05
CA ALA A 329 13.70 -18.84 -7.71
C ALA A 329 12.36 -19.47 -7.25
N ASN A 330 11.27 -18.69 -7.10
CA ASN A 330 9.96 -19.18 -6.63
C ASN A 330 10.04 -20.05 -5.36
N THR A 331 10.91 -19.69 -4.42
CA THR A 331 11.12 -20.46 -3.18
C THR A 331 10.74 -19.68 -1.92
N ALA A 332 10.16 -18.49 -2.05
CA ALA A 332 9.85 -17.62 -0.93
C ALA A 332 8.33 -17.50 -0.80
N ASP A 333 7.81 -17.45 0.43
CA ASP A 333 6.40 -17.13 0.64
C ASP A 333 6.18 -15.64 0.49
N GLU A 334 5.16 -15.25 -0.26
CA GLU A 334 4.77 -13.88 -0.54
C GLU A 334 3.36 -13.60 -0.02
N PHE A 335 3.28 -12.78 1.02
CA PHE A 335 2.02 -12.37 1.62
C PHE A 335 1.71 -10.93 1.27
N VAL A 336 0.63 -10.73 0.52
CA VAL A 336 0.13 -9.39 0.24
C VAL A 336 -0.43 -8.78 1.52
N LYS A 337 -0.19 -7.49 1.74
CA LYS A 337 -0.68 -6.78 2.93
C LYS A 337 -1.70 -5.71 2.59
N ASP A 338 -1.46 -4.92 1.55
CA ASP A 338 -2.35 -3.84 1.17
C ASP A 338 -2.19 -3.47 -0.33
N MET A 339 -3.17 -2.77 -0.88
CA MET A 339 -3.17 -2.25 -2.24
C MET A 339 -3.84 -0.88 -2.32
N VAL A 340 -3.17 0.07 -2.98
CA VAL A 340 -3.74 1.38 -3.32
C VAL A 340 -3.64 1.64 -4.81
N ILE A 341 -4.68 2.28 -5.36
CA ILE A 341 -4.76 2.60 -6.79
C ILE A 341 -4.80 4.12 -6.94
N SER A 342 -3.96 4.62 -7.84
CA SER A 342 -3.83 6.04 -8.13
C SER A 342 -4.80 6.52 -9.22
N ASP A 343 -4.95 7.83 -9.39
CA ASP A 343 -5.91 8.40 -10.35
C ASP A 343 -5.59 8.07 -11.83
N ASP A 344 -4.33 7.76 -12.19
CA ASP A 344 -3.99 7.21 -13.53
C ASP A 344 -4.16 5.69 -13.61
N SER A 345 -4.77 5.07 -12.61
CA SER A 345 -4.90 3.62 -12.46
C SER A 345 -3.58 2.86 -12.28
N SER A 346 -2.47 3.52 -11.93
CA SER A 346 -1.31 2.81 -11.41
C SER A 346 -1.65 2.14 -10.08
N ILE A 347 -1.19 0.91 -9.90
CA ILE A 347 -1.53 0.08 -8.76
C ILE A 347 -0.27 -0.16 -7.93
N PHE A 348 -0.34 0.09 -6.62
CA PHE A 348 0.74 -0.20 -5.68
C PHE A 348 0.30 -1.30 -4.74
N VAL A 349 1.14 -2.32 -4.58
CA VAL A 349 0.87 -3.47 -3.70
C VAL A 349 2.03 -3.65 -2.75
N SER A 350 1.74 -3.78 -1.45
CA SER A 350 2.73 -4.17 -0.44
C SER A 350 2.72 -5.69 -0.24
N THR A 351 3.90 -6.28 -0.16
CA THR A 351 4.09 -7.72 -0.02
C THR A 351 5.24 -8.00 0.92
N ILE A 352 5.06 -8.93 1.87
CA ILE A 352 6.15 -9.45 2.68
C ILE A 352 6.62 -10.77 2.06
N SER A 353 7.90 -10.85 1.71
CA SER A 353 8.55 -12.07 1.22
C SER A 353 9.34 -12.76 2.33
N PHE A 354 9.22 -14.09 2.45
CA PHE A 354 9.94 -14.94 3.41
C PHE A 354 10.85 -15.91 2.65
N LYS A 355 12.15 -15.60 2.57
CA LYS A 355 13.15 -16.53 1.99
C LYS A 355 14.26 -16.90 2.96
N ASP A 356 14.76 -15.92 3.71
CA ASP A 356 15.86 -16.04 4.70
C ASP A 356 15.72 -14.98 5.82
N SER A 357 15.15 -13.82 5.49
CA SER A 357 14.57 -12.82 6.38
C SER A 357 13.22 -12.37 5.82
N ASN A 358 12.40 -11.70 6.63
CA ASN A 358 11.26 -10.97 6.09
C ASN A 358 11.79 -9.91 5.11
N MET A 359 11.00 -9.52 4.12
CA MET A 359 11.33 -8.43 3.23
C MET A 359 10.06 -7.73 2.80
N LEU A 360 9.86 -6.49 3.24
CA LEU A 360 8.76 -5.66 2.73
C LEU A 360 9.08 -5.14 1.32
N ILE A 361 8.21 -5.43 0.38
CA ILE A 361 8.35 -5.06 -1.03
C ILE A 361 7.11 -4.28 -1.47
N ILE A 362 7.34 -3.13 -2.08
CA ILE A 362 6.30 -2.41 -2.82
C ILE A 362 6.45 -2.71 -4.29
N SER A 363 5.43 -3.27 -4.90
CA SER A 363 5.35 -3.49 -6.35
C SER A 363 4.45 -2.45 -6.99
N ARG A 364 4.85 -1.89 -8.13
CA ARG A 364 3.99 -1.03 -8.95
C ARG A 364 3.58 -1.75 -10.22
N PHE A 365 2.28 -1.78 -10.49
CA PHE A 365 1.70 -2.27 -11.74
C PHE A 365 1.07 -1.13 -12.53
N GLN A 366 1.13 -1.26 -13.85
CA GLN A 366 0.38 -0.45 -14.79
C GLN A 366 -1.10 -0.84 -14.76
N PRO A 367 -2.03 -0.02 -15.32
CA PRO A 367 -3.45 -0.33 -15.34
C PRO A 367 -3.80 -1.64 -16.07
N ASP A 368 -2.93 -2.06 -16.99
CA ASP A 368 -3.03 -3.32 -17.73
C ASP A 368 -2.48 -4.52 -16.94
N GLY A 369 -2.01 -4.33 -15.71
CA GLY A 369 -1.48 -5.38 -14.86
C GLY A 369 -0.03 -5.76 -15.14
N ASN A 370 0.68 -5.09 -16.06
CA ASN A 370 2.11 -5.31 -16.25
C ASN A 370 2.92 -4.58 -15.18
N VAL A 371 3.99 -5.20 -14.70
CA VAL A 371 4.91 -4.57 -13.74
C VAL A 371 5.51 -3.31 -14.36
N SER A 372 5.48 -2.20 -13.61
CA SER A 372 5.98 -0.90 -14.06
C SER A 372 7.50 -0.84 -13.96
N GLY A 373 8.22 -1.13 -15.05
CA GLY A 373 9.68 -1.08 -15.11
C GLY A 373 10.34 0.29 -14.88
N SER A 374 9.61 1.34 -14.50
CA SER A 374 10.14 2.64 -14.08
C SER A 374 10.21 2.84 -12.55
N PHE A 375 9.69 1.89 -11.77
CA PHE A 375 9.66 1.96 -10.30
C PHE A 375 10.79 1.14 -9.68
N GLY A 376 11.30 1.56 -8.51
CA GLY A 376 12.26 0.79 -7.73
C GLY A 376 13.55 0.45 -8.50
N ASN A 377 14.24 1.49 -8.97
CA ASN A 377 15.45 1.38 -9.81
C ASN A 377 15.24 0.58 -11.11
N ASN A 378 14.06 0.74 -11.72
CA ASN A 378 13.62 0.07 -12.94
C ASN A 378 13.37 -1.44 -12.84
N SER A 379 13.24 -1.97 -11.62
CA SER A 379 12.81 -3.37 -11.43
C SER A 379 11.29 -3.53 -11.34
N GLY A 380 10.57 -2.41 -11.19
CA GLY A 380 9.15 -2.36 -10.87
C GLY A 380 8.78 -2.73 -9.45
N ARG A 381 9.80 -3.00 -8.62
CA ARG A 381 9.65 -3.35 -7.21
C ARG A 381 10.66 -2.61 -6.36
N HIS A 382 10.26 -2.23 -5.16
CA HIS A 382 11.15 -1.58 -4.23
C HIS A 382 11.16 -2.33 -2.91
N HIS A 383 12.35 -2.72 -2.45
CA HIS A 383 12.53 -3.26 -1.11
C HIS A 383 12.56 -2.08 -0.13
N VAL A 384 11.61 -2.06 0.79
CA VAL A 384 11.56 -1.06 1.85
C VAL A 384 12.57 -1.46 2.93
N TYR A 385 13.71 -0.76 2.97
CA TYR A 385 14.78 -1.01 3.94
C TYR A 385 14.94 0.18 4.89
N LEU A 386 15.19 -0.09 6.18
CA LEU A 386 15.36 0.92 7.24
C LEU A 386 16.78 0.88 7.86
N PRO A 387 17.79 1.54 7.26
CA PRO A 387 19.21 1.37 7.62
C PRO A 387 19.58 1.85 9.02
N GLU A 388 19.06 3.00 9.48
CA GLU A 388 19.52 3.67 10.71
C GLU A 388 18.97 3.06 12.00
N ALA A 389 18.11 2.06 11.87
CA ALA A 389 17.38 1.48 12.96
C ALA A 389 18.03 0.14 13.42
N GLY A 390 18.93 -0.44 12.61
CA GLY A 390 19.48 -1.77 12.87
C GLY A 390 18.45 -2.89 12.69
N TYR A 391 17.34 -2.61 12.02
CA TYR A 391 16.18 -3.49 11.91
C TYR A 391 15.98 -3.96 10.48
N PRO A 392 15.60 -5.23 10.28
CA PRO A 392 15.44 -5.78 8.94
C PRO A 392 14.13 -5.32 8.27
N ASP A 393 12.97 -5.24 8.97
CA ASP A 393 11.65 -5.16 8.31
C ASP A 393 10.49 -4.56 9.13
N PHE A 394 9.31 -4.45 8.48
CA PHE A 394 7.98 -4.23 9.08
C PHE A 394 7.15 -5.52 9.06
N ASP A 395 6.36 -5.80 10.12
CA ASP A 395 5.50 -7.01 10.19
C ASP A 395 4.03 -6.78 9.75
N ILE A 396 3.49 -5.58 9.99
CA ILE A 396 2.14 -5.16 9.59
C ILE A 396 2.29 -3.94 8.69
N THR A 397 1.62 -3.89 7.53
CA THR A 397 1.69 -2.70 6.67
C THR A 397 0.35 -2.26 6.12
N THR A 398 0.05 -0.97 6.26
CA THR A 398 -0.97 -0.27 5.47
C THR A 398 -0.29 0.71 4.51
N LEU A 399 -0.98 1.08 3.43
CA LEU A 399 -0.56 2.01 2.40
C LEU A 399 -1.50 3.22 2.37
N LEU A 400 -0.94 4.41 2.22
CA LEU A 400 -1.71 5.63 1.97
C LEU A 400 -1.08 6.39 0.80
N LEU A 401 -1.90 6.75 -0.17
CA LEU A 401 -1.44 7.46 -1.37
C LEU A 401 -1.95 8.91 -1.37
N ASP A 402 -1.02 9.87 -1.29
CA ASP A 402 -1.30 11.27 -1.58
C ASP A 402 -1.14 11.53 -3.07
N GLN A 403 -2.25 11.59 -3.78
CA GLN A 403 -2.31 11.87 -5.22
C GLN A 403 -1.74 13.26 -5.55
N THR A 404 -1.92 14.25 -4.67
CA THR A 404 -1.54 15.65 -4.92
C THR A 404 -0.02 15.80 -4.86
N SER A 405 0.59 15.27 -3.82
CA SER A 405 2.06 15.31 -3.67
C SER A 405 2.76 14.13 -4.35
N LYS A 406 2.00 13.16 -4.86
CA LYS A 406 2.48 11.90 -5.46
C LYS A 406 3.37 11.12 -4.50
N ARG A 407 2.93 11.05 -3.23
CA ARG A 407 3.64 10.36 -2.16
C ARG A 407 2.89 9.11 -1.75
N LEU A 408 3.59 7.99 -1.76
CA LEU A 408 3.11 6.75 -1.15
C LEU A 408 3.70 6.65 0.26
N TYR A 409 2.83 6.67 1.25
CA TYR A 409 3.14 6.38 2.64
C TYR A 409 2.97 4.88 2.85
N VAL A 410 4.01 4.23 3.35
CA VAL A 410 3.98 2.83 3.77
C VAL A 410 4.11 2.83 5.28
N MET A 411 3.14 2.32 6.02
CA MET A 411 3.10 2.44 7.48
C MET A 411 3.02 1.08 8.12
N GLY A 412 3.72 0.86 9.23
CA GLY A 412 3.72 -0.44 9.86
C GLY A 412 4.43 -0.52 11.19
N GLU A 413 4.37 -1.69 11.80
CA GLU A 413 5.12 -2.01 13.02
C GLU A 413 6.55 -2.44 12.65
N PRO A 414 7.60 -1.74 13.13
CA PRO A 414 8.99 -2.12 12.91
C PRO A 414 9.33 -3.33 13.79
N ASN A 415 10.00 -4.32 13.21
CA ASN A 415 10.50 -5.47 13.94
C ASN A 415 11.81 -5.10 14.66
N ASP A 416 11.68 -4.38 15.79
CA ASP A 416 12.81 -3.83 16.54
C ASP A 416 13.15 -4.58 17.85
N GLY A 417 12.39 -5.63 18.16
CA GLY A 417 12.54 -6.41 19.40
C GLY A 417 12.29 -5.60 20.67
N ALA A 418 11.78 -4.36 20.56
CA ALA A 418 11.39 -3.54 21.70
C ALA A 418 10.01 -3.94 22.22
N SER A 419 9.73 -3.66 23.49
CA SER A 419 8.39 -3.82 24.09
C SER A 419 7.41 -2.73 23.66
N ASP A 420 7.92 -1.65 23.07
CA ASP A 420 7.19 -0.41 22.81
C ASP A 420 6.99 -0.30 21.30
N PHE A 421 5.93 -0.95 20.81
CA PHE A 421 5.59 -0.94 19.38
C PHE A 421 5.23 0.49 18.95
N MET A 422 6.09 1.11 18.14
CA MET A 422 5.86 2.41 17.51
C MET A 422 5.72 2.19 16.01
N PHE A 423 4.71 2.73 15.35
CA PHE A 423 4.64 2.57 13.91
C PHE A 423 5.65 3.49 13.20
N ALA A 424 6.15 3.00 12.09
CA ALA A 424 7.07 3.70 11.23
C ALA A 424 6.50 3.84 9.84
N TYR A 425 7.02 4.80 9.07
CA TYR A 425 6.60 4.92 7.68
C TYR A 425 7.71 5.36 6.75
N ALA A 426 7.57 5.00 5.48
CA ALA A 426 8.43 5.42 4.38
C ALA A 426 7.60 6.16 3.33
N VAL A 427 8.10 7.31 2.86
CA VAL A 427 7.48 8.08 1.79
C VAL A 427 8.23 7.81 0.49
N PHE A 428 7.53 7.32 -0.53
CA PHE A 428 8.10 7.10 -1.86
C PHE A 428 7.60 8.14 -2.85
N THR A 429 8.50 8.63 -3.72
CA THR A 429 8.08 9.41 -4.90
C THR A 429 7.37 8.48 -5.87
N GLY A 430 6.11 8.78 -6.20
CA GLY A 430 5.27 7.95 -7.04
C GLY A 430 5.35 8.23 -8.54
N GLU A 431 6.35 8.98 -9.04
CA GLU A 431 6.18 9.89 -10.19
C GLU A 431 5.17 9.47 -11.27
N PHE A 432 4.14 10.30 -11.40
CA PHE A 432 3.53 10.65 -12.67
C PHE A 432 4.37 11.78 -13.28
N ALA A 433 5.39 11.44 -14.05
CA ALA A 433 5.97 12.34 -15.03
C ALA A 433 6.66 11.49 -16.10
N ILE A 434 6.02 11.35 -17.25
CA ILE A 434 6.80 11.55 -18.46
C ILE A 434 7.17 13.05 -18.38
N PRO A 435 8.45 13.43 -18.37
CA PRO A 435 8.80 14.84 -18.42
C PRO A 435 8.12 15.46 -19.63
N ASP A 436 7.43 16.58 -19.42
CA ASP A 436 7.07 17.48 -20.50
C ASP A 436 8.39 17.86 -21.18
N ASN A 437 8.62 17.29 -22.37
CA ASN A 437 9.90 17.35 -23.09
C ASN A 437 10.16 18.73 -23.71
N THR A 438 9.77 19.80 -23.03
CA THR A 438 9.97 21.18 -23.49
C THR A 438 10.82 22.03 -22.57
N GLY A 439 11.41 21.48 -21.51
CA GLY A 439 12.38 22.22 -20.71
C GLY A 439 13.20 21.34 -19.79
N LEU A 440 14.52 21.35 -20.00
CA LEU A 440 15.58 20.76 -19.16
C LEU A 440 15.86 19.27 -19.43
N ILE A 441 16.71 19.04 -20.44
CA ILE A 441 17.55 17.85 -20.53
C ILE A 441 18.44 17.84 -19.28
N THR A 442 18.13 17.02 -18.27
CA THR A 442 19.10 16.66 -17.25
C THR A 442 20.15 15.77 -17.92
N THR A 443 21.41 16.22 -17.92
CA THR A 443 22.50 15.47 -18.51
C THR A 443 22.68 14.19 -17.70
N ALA A 444 22.30 13.04 -18.26
CA ALA A 444 22.86 11.77 -17.82
C ALA A 444 24.40 11.93 -17.82
N LYS A 445 25.06 11.63 -16.71
CA LYS A 445 26.53 11.59 -16.71
C LYS A 445 26.95 10.56 -17.76
N SER A 446 27.58 11.05 -18.82
CA SER A 446 28.01 10.22 -19.94
C SER A 446 29.26 9.46 -19.54
N MET A 447 29.27 8.14 -19.75
CA MET A 447 30.48 7.33 -19.68
C MET A 447 31.11 7.25 -21.08
N GLU A 448 32.43 7.40 -21.15
CA GLU A 448 33.16 7.22 -22.40
C GLU A 448 33.43 5.74 -22.63
N ILE A 449 33.10 5.26 -23.83
CA ILE A 449 33.32 3.89 -24.25
C ILE A 449 34.06 3.83 -25.58
N PHE A 450 34.98 2.87 -25.72
CA PHE A 450 35.71 2.66 -26.96
C PHE A 450 36.18 1.20 -27.13
N PRO A 451 36.22 0.64 -28.35
CA PRO A 451 35.68 1.22 -29.58
C PRO A 451 34.14 1.24 -29.58
N ASN A 452 33.57 2.23 -30.27
CA ASN A 452 32.13 2.32 -30.49
C ASN A 452 31.89 2.97 -31.88
N PRO A 453 31.46 2.23 -32.92
CA PRO A 453 30.94 0.85 -32.89
C PRO A 453 31.96 -0.22 -32.46
N THR A 454 31.47 -1.31 -31.89
CA THR A 454 32.25 -2.48 -31.42
C THR A 454 31.85 -3.76 -32.15
N SER A 455 32.81 -4.66 -32.38
CA SER A 455 32.59 -6.02 -32.90
C SER A 455 32.47 -7.09 -31.81
N GLY A 456 32.37 -6.68 -30.53
CA GLY A 456 32.15 -7.62 -29.43
C GLY A 456 32.91 -7.33 -28.14
N SER A 457 33.91 -6.43 -28.15
CA SER A 457 34.58 -5.98 -26.93
C SER A 457 34.71 -4.46 -26.89
N LEU A 458 34.53 -3.88 -25.70
CA LEU A 458 34.65 -2.44 -25.49
C LEU A 458 35.24 -2.14 -24.11
N TYR A 459 35.88 -0.98 -24.00
CA TYR A 459 36.46 -0.45 -22.77
C TYR A 459 35.63 0.70 -22.23
N VAL A 460 35.58 0.79 -20.90
CA VAL A 460 34.93 1.88 -20.16
C VAL A 460 36.02 2.74 -19.51
N ASN A 461 36.06 4.02 -19.87
CA ASN A 461 37.01 4.98 -19.30
C ASN A 461 36.44 5.59 -18.01
N MET A 462 36.55 4.86 -16.90
CA MET A 462 36.07 5.29 -15.58
C MET A 462 36.82 4.58 -14.45
N GLU A 463 37.00 5.23 -13.31
CA GLU A 463 37.44 4.56 -12.08
C GLU A 463 36.30 3.73 -11.49
N LEU A 464 36.57 2.47 -11.16
CA LEU A 464 35.61 1.54 -10.54
C LEU A 464 36.06 1.21 -9.11
N SER A 465 35.13 1.19 -8.16
CA SER A 465 35.40 0.88 -6.75
C SER A 465 35.34 -0.62 -6.41
N GLY A 466 34.89 -1.45 -7.37
CA GLY A 466 34.90 -2.91 -7.29
C GLY A 466 33.58 -3.55 -6.86
N ASN A 467 32.58 -2.74 -6.52
CA ASN A 467 31.24 -3.18 -6.11
C ASN A 467 30.14 -2.81 -7.12
N GLU A 468 30.49 -2.20 -8.25
CA GLU A 468 29.54 -1.77 -9.28
C GLU A 468 29.07 -2.93 -10.18
N ARG A 469 27.91 -2.74 -10.82
CA ARG A 469 27.39 -3.65 -11.84
C ARG A 469 27.25 -2.96 -13.19
N MET A 470 27.40 -3.74 -14.25
CA MET A 470 27.16 -3.29 -15.62
C MET A 470 26.09 -4.12 -16.30
N LEU A 471 25.17 -3.40 -16.94
CA LEU A 471 24.06 -3.96 -17.70
C LEU A 471 24.22 -3.57 -19.17
N VAL A 472 23.98 -4.50 -20.07
CA VAL A 472 23.72 -4.19 -21.48
C VAL A 472 22.23 -4.38 -21.72
N VAL A 473 21.60 -3.36 -22.27
CA VAL A 473 20.15 -3.29 -22.47
C VAL A 473 19.84 -3.04 -23.94
N ASP A 474 18.88 -3.74 -24.50
CA ASP A 474 18.42 -3.49 -25.87
C ASP A 474 17.49 -2.27 -25.98
N MET A 475 17.04 -1.95 -27.20
CA MET A 475 16.14 -0.82 -27.46
C MET A 475 14.73 -0.99 -26.86
N GLN A 476 14.35 -2.20 -26.45
CA GLN A 476 13.08 -2.53 -25.79
C GLN A 476 13.21 -2.55 -24.27
N GLY A 477 14.39 -2.27 -23.71
CA GLY A 477 14.63 -2.24 -22.27
C GLY A 477 14.97 -3.61 -21.65
N ARG A 478 15.15 -4.67 -22.47
CA ARG A 478 15.51 -6.00 -21.96
C ARG A 478 16.99 -6.07 -21.64
N ILE A 479 17.33 -6.63 -20.48
CA ILE A 479 18.71 -6.86 -20.07
C ILE A 479 19.25 -8.07 -20.83
N VAL A 480 20.25 -7.83 -21.68
CA VAL A 480 20.92 -8.88 -22.49
C VAL A 480 22.28 -9.27 -21.91
N MET A 481 22.77 -8.54 -20.91
CA MET A 481 23.98 -8.86 -20.15
C MET A 481 23.92 -8.19 -18.76
N ASN A 482 24.37 -8.89 -17.71
CA ASN A 482 24.44 -8.35 -16.35
C ASN A 482 25.62 -8.94 -15.58
N GLU A 483 26.71 -8.18 -15.48
CA GLU A 483 27.98 -8.64 -14.90
C GLU A 483 28.50 -7.66 -13.84
N ALA A 484 29.47 -8.10 -13.05
CA ALA A 484 30.28 -7.20 -12.23
C ALA A 484 31.00 -6.19 -13.15
N ALA A 485 31.08 -4.93 -12.71
CA ALA A 485 31.68 -3.89 -13.54
C ALA A 485 33.19 -4.10 -13.69
N THR A 486 33.65 -4.06 -14.93
CA THR A 486 35.07 -4.10 -15.29
C THR A 486 35.35 -3.03 -16.34
N ASN A 487 36.57 -2.49 -16.37
CA ASN A 487 36.97 -1.53 -17.41
C ASN A 487 37.01 -2.13 -18.82
N SER A 488 36.92 -3.44 -18.95
CA SER A 488 36.88 -4.17 -20.23
C SER A 488 35.67 -5.08 -20.24
N ILE A 489 34.84 -4.97 -21.27
CA ILE A 489 33.62 -5.73 -21.48
C ILE A 489 33.75 -6.58 -22.72
N THR A 490 33.35 -7.84 -22.62
CA THR A 490 33.13 -8.72 -23.77
C THR A 490 31.63 -8.98 -23.89
N LEU A 491 31.01 -8.42 -24.92
CA LEU A 491 29.59 -8.59 -25.22
C LEU A 491 29.30 -10.03 -25.64
N ASN A 492 28.12 -10.54 -25.24
CA ASN A 492 27.66 -11.88 -25.61
C ASN A 492 27.70 -12.07 -27.14
N GLN A 493 28.18 -13.23 -27.60
CA GLN A 493 28.36 -13.52 -29.02
C GLN A 493 27.05 -13.54 -29.81
N ASP A 494 25.93 -13.80 -29.13
CA ASP A 494 24.61 -13.90 -29.73
C ASP A 494 23.91 -12.54 -29.92
N LEU A 495 24.54 -11.42 -29.55
CA LEU A 495 23.96 -10.09 -29.78
C LEU A 495 23.91 -9.76 -31.28
N GLU A 496 22.71 -9.47 -31.78
CA GLU A 496 22.50 -8.98 -33.13
C GLU A 496 23.13 -7.60 -33.34
N ASN A 497 23.46 -7.28 -34.60
CA ASN A 497 23.92 -5.95 -34.99
C ASN A 497 22.83 -4.92 -34.70
N GLY A 498 23.17 -3.88 -33.93
CA GLY A 498 22.15 -2.97 -33.42
C GLY A 498 22.67 -1.95 -32.40
N VAL A 499 21.75 -1.15 -31.91
CA VAL A 499 22.01 -0.17 -30.85
C VAL A 499 21.59 -0.77 -29.52
N TYR A 500 22.48 -0.64 -28.54
CA TYR A 500 22.29 -1.06 -27.17
C TYR A 500 22.67 0.09 -26.23
N PHE A 501 22.31 -0.05 -24.96
CA PHE A 501 22.75 0.85 -23.89
C PHE A 501 23.55 0.07 -22.86
N LEU A 502 24.78 0.51 -22.62
CA LEU A 502 25.56 0.10 -21.47
C LEU A 502 25.20 1.00 -20.30
N LYS A 503 24.77 0.39 -19.19
CA LYS A 503 24.50 1.08 -17.93
C LYS A 503 25.48 0.60 -16.87
N LEU A 504 26.17 1.53 -16.21
CA LEU A 504 26.96 1.27 -15.02
C LEU A 504 26.20 1.79 -13.81
N ILE A 505 26.01 0.95 -12.81
CA ILE A 505 25.31 1.27 -11.56
C ILE A 505 26.35 1.29 -10.44
N SER A 506 26.57 2.47 -9.85
CA SER A 506 27.47 2.68 -8.72
C SER A 506 26.74 3.40 -7.60
N ASN A 507 26.52 2.73 -6.46
CA ASN A 507 25.80 3.25 -5.30
C ASN A 507 24.46 3.91 -5.67
N ASN A 508 24.45 5.23 -5.86
CA ASN A 508 23.27 6.06 -6.19
C ASN A 508 23.35 6.75 -7.57
N GLU A 509 24.36 6.44 -8.39
CA GLU A 509 24.55 7.04 -9.71
C GLU A 509 24.48 5.99 -10.82
N THR A 510 23.77 6.32 -11.91
CA THR A 510 23.75 5.51 -13.13
C THR A 510 24.41 6.29 -14.26
N TYR A 511 25.43 5.68 -14.86
CA TYR A 511 26.09 6.19 -16.05
C TYR A 511 25.58 5.40 -17.26
N THR A 512 25.34 6.08 -18.38
CA THR A 512 24.84 5.42 -19.59
C THR A 512 25.69 5.80 -20.79
N ALA A 513 26.00 4.81 -21.63
CA ALA A 513 26.54 5.02 -22.97
C ALA A 513 25.76 4.22 -24.01
N LYS A 514 25.53 4.84 -25.16
CA LYS A 514 25.02 4.17 -26.36
C LYS A 514 26.13 3.29 -26.93
N VAL A 515 25.90 1.99 -27.04
CA VAL A 515 26.80 1.02 -27.70
C VAL A 515 26.21 0.68 -29.07
N VAL A 516 27.02 0.77 -30.12
CA VAL A 516 26.67 0.27 -31.45
C VAL A 516 27.42 -1.04 -31.68
N VAL A 517 26.69 -2.14 -31.77
CA VAL A 517 27.26 -3.46 -32.09
C VAL A 517 27.22 -3.65 -33.59
N ASN A 518 28.40 -3.90 -34.17
CA ASN A 518 28.59 -4.19 -35.59
C ASN A 518 29.64 -5.30 -35.72
N ARG A 519 29.16 -6.54 -35.70
CA ARG A 519 29.91 -7.78 -35.87
C ARG A 519 30.00 -8.16 -37.34
#